data_AF-A0A5S9R118-F1
#
_entry.id   AF-A0A5S9R118-F1
#
_cell.length_a   1.000
_cell.length_b   1.000
_cell.length_c   1.000
_cell.angle_alpha   90.00
_cell.angle_beta   90.00
_cell.angle_gamma   90.00
#
_symmetry.space_group_name_H-M   'P 1'
#
loop_
_entity.id
_entity.type
_entity.pdbx_description
1 polymer ?
#
loop_
_entity_poly.entity_id
_entity_poly.type
_entity_poly.pdbx_seq_one_letter_code
_entity_poly.pdbx_strand_id
1 'polypeptide(L)'
;MPTHVVIEHKWKVTIHCPENTQRVSSTAYRPDVQILPVRIECEWTQGKTAPVYQFWGPRILKSGVPGRPIRGTATGADPVPAWVRDMFEPYPPIWE
;
A
#
# COMPACT_ATOMS: atom_id res chain seq x y z
N MET A 1 -17.84 3.83 32.03
CA MET A 1 -16.59 3.23 31.52
C MET A 1 -15.60 4.36 31.33
N PRO A 2 -14.36 4.29 31.82
CA PRO A 2 -13.37 5.33 31.53
C PRO A 2 -13.07 5.33 30.03
N THR A 3 -13.05 6.52 29.42
CA THR A 3 -12.67 6.70 28.01
C THR A 3 -11.18 6.40 27.87
N HIS A 4 -10.84 5.39 27.07
CA HIS A 4 -9.46 5.12 26.71
C HIS A 4 -9.11 5.88 25.42
N VAL A 5 -8.14 6.79 25.50
CA VAL A 5 -7.69 7.62 24.37
C VAL A 5 -6.33 7.11 23.90
N VAL A 6 -6.21 6.84 22.60
CA VAL A 6 -4.95 6.46 21.94
C VAL A 6 -4.64 7.52 20.88
N ILE A 7 -3.44 8.08 20.92
CA ILE A 7 -2.94 9.05 19.94
C ILE A 7 -1.82 8.37 19.15
N GLU A 8 -1.96 8.30 17.82
CA GLU A 8 -0.93 7.77 16.92
C GLU A 8 -0.35 8.92 16.07
N HIS A 9 0.97 9.05 16.03
CA HIS A 9 1.65 9.93 15.07
C HIS A 9 1.87 9.19 13.76
N LYS A 10 1.34 9.73 12.66
CA LYS A 10 1.36 9.11 11.34
C LYS A 10 1.92 10.04 10.30
N TRP A 11 2.75 9.49 9.43
CA TRP A 11 3.20 10.12 8.20
C TRP A 11 2.67 9.32 7.03
N LYS A 12 1.99 9.97 6.09
CA LYS A 12 1.41 9.31 4.93
C LYS A 12 1.85 10.01 3.66
N VAL A 13 2.34 9.22 2.72
CA VAL A 13 2.69 9.66 1.37
C VAL A 13 1.76 8.96 0.40
N THR A 14 1.16 9.74 -0.49
CA THR A 14 0.26 9.24 -1.54
C THR A 14 0.87 9.56 -2.89
N ILE A 15 1.07 8.54 -3.71
CA ILE A 15 1.58 8.69 -5.08
C ILE A 15 0.50 8.25 -6.05
N HIS A 16 0.19 9.13 -7.00
CA HIS A 16 -0.73 8.87 -8.09
C HIS A 16 0.07 8.43 -9.32
N CYS A 17 -0.28 7.28 -9.87
CA CYS A 17 0.42 6.64 -10.99
C CYS A 17 -0.60 6.12 -12.03
N PRO A 18 -1.39 7.00 -12.68
CA PRO A 18 -2.48 6.61 -13.57
C PRO A 18 -2.02 5.81 -14.80
N GLU A 19 -0.77 6.00 -15.21
CA GLU A 19 -0.16 5.31 -16.37
C GLU A 19 0.62 4.06 -15.97
N ASN A 20 0.54 3.63 -14.71
CA ASN A 20 1.24 2.44 -14.24
C ASN A 20 0.73 1.18 -14.96
N THR A 21 1.66 0.41 -15.52
CA THR A 21 1.39 -0.86 -16.20
C THR A 21 1.74 -2.07 -15.32
N GLN A 22 2.37 -1.86 -14.16
CA GLN A 22 2.85 -2.91 -13.28
C GLN A 22 1.79 -3.35 -12.28
N ARG A 23 1.68 -4.66 -12.04
CA ARG A 23 0.67 -5.24 -11.15
C ARG A 23 1.24 -5.53 -9.77
N VAL A 24 0.36 -5.55 -8.77
CA VAL A 24 0.67 -5.93 -7.39
C VAL A 24 -0.35 -6.91 -6.86
N SER A 25 0.04 -7.76 -5.93
CA SER A 25 -0.90 -8.60 -5.20
C SER A 25 -1.76 -7.71 -4.27
N SER A 26 -3.05 -8.01 -4.18
CA SER A 26 -3.96 -7.27 -3.29
C SER A 26 -3.62 -7.47 -1.81
N THR A 27 -3.04 -8.62 -1.46
CA THR A 27 -2.59 -8.96 -0.11
C THR A 27 -1.67 -10.18 -0.18
N ALA A 28 -0.80 -10.37 0.81
CA ALA A 28 0.14 -11.47 0.87
C ALA A 28 -0.52 -12.85 0.87
N TYR A 29 -1.68 -13.02 1.51
CA TYR A 29 -2.37 -14.31 1.62
C TYR A 29 -3.29 -14.64 0.42
N ARG A 30 -3.41 -13.72 -0.56
CA ARG A 30 -4.13 -13.94 -1.84
C ARG A 30 -3.33 -13.40 -3.02
N PRO A 31 -2.18 -14.03 -3.35
CA PRO A 31 -1.33 -13.60 -4.46
C PRO A 31 -2.00 -13.76 -5.84
N ASP A 32 -3.06 -14.56 -5.93
CA ASP A 32 -3.87 -14.75 -7.14
C ASP A 32 -4.73 -13.53 -7.47
N VAL A 33 -5.02 -12.67 -6.49
CA VAL A 33 -5.79 -11.44 -6.68
C VAL A 33 -4.83 -10.30 -6.96
N GLN A 34 -4.72 -9.93 -8.22
CA GLN A 34 -3.86 -8.84 -8.68
C GLN A 34 -4.63 -7.53 -8.85
N ILE A 35 -3.92 -6.43 -8.59
CA ILE A 35 -4.36 -5.04 -8.77
C ILE A 35 -3.41 -4.38 -9.77
N LEU A 36 -3.95 -3.54 -10.64
CA LEU A 36 -3.18 -2.55 -11.40
C LEU A 36 -3.30 -1.20 -10.68
N PRO A 37 -2.40 -0.87 -9.74
CA PRO A 37 -2.58 0.31 -8.90
C PRO A 37 -2.40 1.58 -9.72
N VAL A 38 -3.36 2.50 -9.57
CA VAL A 38 -3.31 3.87 -10.10
C VAL A 38 -3.06 4.89 -8.99
N ARG A 39 -3.15 4.45 -7.73
CA ARG A 39 -2.76 5.20 -6.54
C ARG A 39 -2.17 4.23 -5.51
N ILE A 40 -1.05 4.63 -4.93
CA ILE A 40 -0.38 3.89 -3.86
C ILE A 40 -0.19 4.82 -2.68
N GLU A 41 -0.52 4.36 -1.49
CA GLU A 41 -0.24 5.08 -0.24
C GLU A 41 0.76 4.28 0.58
N CYS A 42 1.68 4.98 1.23
CA CYS A 42 2.58 4.42 2.24
C CYS A 42 2.38 5.20 3.55
N GLU A 43 2.05 4.50 4.62
CA GLU A 43 1.81 5.06 5.94
C GLU A 43 2.84 4.52 6.94
N TRP A 44 3.61 5.43 7.55
CA TRP A 44 4.48 5.15 8.68
C TRP A 44 3.76 5.60 9.95
N THR A 45 3.79 4.78 10.99
CA THR A 45 3.29 5.13 12.32
C THR A 45 4.47 5.13 13.28
N GLN A 46 4.66 6.19 14.07
CA GLN A 46 5.71 6.25 15.07
C GLN A 46 5.57 5.06 16.04
N GLY A 47 6.68 4.37 16.32
CA GLY A 47 6.71 3.17 17.17
C GLY A 47 6.39 1.84 16.45
N LYS A 48 5.99 1.86 15.16
CA LYS A 48 5.89 0.64 14.34
C LYS A 48 7.15 0.43 13.51
N THR A 49 7.60 -0.81 13.39
CA THR A 49 8.85 -1.18 12.72
C THR A 49 8.78 -1.13 11.21
N ALA A 50 7.59 -1.26 10.63
CA ALA A 50 7.38 -1.32 9.19
C ALA A 50 6.21 -0.43 8.76
N PRO A 51 6.30 0.22 7.59
CA PRO A 51 5.18 0.95 7.03
C PRO A 51 4.09 0.00 6.51
N VAL A 52 2.91 0.59 6.26
CA VAL A 52 1.79 -0.07 5.61
C VAL A 52 1.58 0.56 4.23
N TYR A 53 1.57 -0.28 3.21
CA TYR A 53 1.25 0.08 1.84
C TYR A 53 -0.21 -0.20 1.54
N GLN A 54 -0.86 0.71 0.84
CA GLN A 54 -2.23 0.53 0.33
C GLN A 54 -2.26 0.76 -1.17
N PHE A 55 -2.82 -0.20 -1.89
CA PHE A 55 -2.91 -0.18 -3.34
C PHE A 55 -4.35 0.08 -3.75
N TRP A 56 -4.57 1.03 -4.66
CA TRP A 56 -5.88 1.35 -5.19
C TRP A 56 -5.86 1.30 -6.70
N GLY A 57 -6.72 0.48 -7.28
CA GLY A 57 -6.85 0.39 -8.73
C GLY A 57 -7.70 -0.79 -9.19
N PRO A 58 -7.89 -0.94 -10.51
CA PRO A 58 -8.62 -2.05 -11.09
C PRO A 58 -8.08 -3.41 -10.64
N ARG A 59 -8.98 -4.30 -10.22
CA ARG A 59 -8.63 -5.72 -10.08
C ARG A 59 -8.37 -6.30 -11.46
N ILE A 60 -7.28 -7.04 -11.64
CA ILE A 60 -7.06 -7.81 -12.86
C ILE A 60 -7.83 -9.12 -12.78
N LEU A 61 -8.75 -9.33 -13.74
CA LEU A 61 -9.54 -10.56 -13.86
C LEU A 61 -8.68 -11.70 -14.43
N LYS A 62 -9.15 -12.95 -14.32
CA LYS A 62 -8.48 -14.12 -14.92
C LYS A 62 -8.30 -13.99 -16.45
N SER A 63 -9.16 -13.22 -17.11
CA SER A 63 -9.05 -12.89 -18.54
C SER A 63 -7.96 -11.87 -18.86
N GLY A 64 -7.29 -11.29 -17.86
CA GLY A 64 -6.29 -10.23 -18.01
C GLY A 64 -6.88 -8.82 -18.14
N VAL A 65 -8.20 -8.69 -18.20
CA VAL A 65 -8.89 -7.39 -18.37
C VAL A 65 -9.05 -6.68 -17.01
N PRO A 66 -8.89 -5.34 -16.97
CA PRO A 66 -9.24 -4.54 -15.79
C PRO A 66 -10.72 -4.68 -15.42
N GLY A 67 -10.98 -5.13 -14.19
CA GLY A 67 -12.29 -5.20 -13.58
C GLY A 67 -12.58 -4.00 -12.68
N ARG A 68 -13.50 -4.18 -11.73
CA ARG A 68 -13.84 -3.14 -10.76
C ARG A 68 -12.63 -2.77 -9.89
N PRO A 69 -12.47 -1.49 -9.53
CA PRO A 69 -11.45 -1.07 -8.57
C PRO A 69 -11.60 -1.78 -7.23
N ILE A 70 -10.46 -2.19 -6.67
CA ILE A 70 -10.38 -2.75 -5.32
C ILE A 70 -9.25 -2.06 -4.55
N ARG A 71 -9.24 -2.32 -3.24
CA ARG A 71 -8.14 -1.93 -2.35
C ARG A 71 -7.32 -3.16 -2.00
N GLY A 72 -6.00 -3.03 -2.10
CA GLY A 72 -5.03 -3.96 -1.54
C GLY A 72 -4.29 -3.36 -0.36
N THR A 73 -3.74 -4.21 0.50
CA THR A 73 -2.91 -3.80 1.63
C THR A 73 -1.73 -4.75 1.77
N ALA A 74 -0.56 -4.19 2.03
CA ALA A 74 0.65 -4.93 2.36
C ALA A 74 1.42 -4.18 3.46
N THR A 75 2.16 -4.91 4.27
CA THR A 75 3.09 -4.39 5.27
C THR A 75 4.53 -4.56 4.76
N GLY A 76 5.51 -3.95 5.43
CA GLY A 76 6.92 -4.17 5.08
C GLY A 76 7.39 -5.63 5.20
N ALA A 77 6.66 -6.50 5.92
CA ALA A 77 6.94 -7.93 6.00
C ALA A 77 6.30 -8.74 4.84
N ASP A 78 5.34 -8.15 4.13
CA ASP A 78 4.71 -8.75 2.96
C ASP A 78 5.59 -8.56 1.72
N PRO A 79 5.43 -9.38 0.66
CA PRO A 79 6.16 -9.23 -0.59
C PRO A 79 5.72 -7.98 -1.36
N VAL A 80 6.18 -6.80 -0.92
CA VAL A 80 5.99 -5.52 -1.62
C VAL A 80 7.00 -5.44 -2.78
N PRO A 81 6.54 -5.22 -4.03
CA PRO A 81 7.44 -5.12 -5.17
C PRO A 81 8.52 -4.05 -4.99
N ALA A 82 9.74 -4.30 -5.49
CA ALA A 82 10.87 -3.39 -5.36
C ALA A 82 10.54 -1.98 -5.88
N TRP A 83 9.95 -1.88 -7.07
CA TRP A 83 9.57 -0.59 -7.67
C TRP A 83 8.63 0.24 -6.77
N VAL A 84 7.79 -0.39 -5.95
CA VAL A 84 6.96 0.33 -4.97
C VAL A 84 7.84 0.84 -3.84
N ARG A 85 8.72 0.00 -3.29
CA ARG A 85 9.64 0.39 -2.20
C ARG A 85 10.55 1.53 -2.63
N ASP A 86 11.15 1.42 -3.80
CA ASP A 86 12.06 2.42 -4.37
C ASP A 86 11.34 3.77 -4.55
N MET A 87 10.07 3.74 -4.96
CA MET A 87 9.24 4.94 -5.11
C MET A 87 8.99 5.68 -3.79
N PHE A 88 8.95 4.96 -2.66
CA PHE A 88 8.73 5.54 -1.34
C PHE A 88 10.00 5.75 -0.52
N GLU A 89 11.15 5.23 -0.97
CA GLU A 89 12.46 5.33 -0.29
C GLU A 89 12.85 6.75 0.14
N PRO A 90 12.58 7.82 -0.64
CA PRO A 90 12.99 9.18 -0.26
C PRO A 90 12.10 9.87 0.78
N TYR A 91 10.92 9.32 1.06
CA TYR A 91 9.88 9.98 1.88
C TYR A 91 9.62 9.44 3.30
N PRO A 92 10.37 8.46 3.87
CA PRO A 92 10.17 8.09 5.27
C PRO A 92 10.32 9.30 6.19
N PRO A 93 9.48 9.40 7.23
CA PRO A 93 9.63 10.45 8.23
C PRO A 93 10.88 10.20 9.09
N ILE A 94 11.50 11.30 9.53
CA ILE A 94 12.49 11.26 10.61
C ILE A 94 11.72 11.42 11.92
N TRP A 95 11.74 10.39 12.76
CA TRP A 95 11.21 10.47 14.10
C TRP A 95 12.33 10.96 15.03
N GLU A 96 12.14 12.11 15.67
CA GLU A 96 13.03 12.61 16.73
C GLU A 96 12.86 11.82 18.04
#